data_AF-A0A974CRY5-F1
#
_entry.id   AF-A0A974CRY5-F1
#
_cell.length_a   1.000
_cell.length_b   1.000
_cell.length_c   1.000
_cell.angle_alpha   90.00
_cell.angle_beta   90.00
_cell.angle_gamma   90.00
#
_symmetry.space_group_name_H-M   'P 1'
#
loop_
_entity.id
_entity.type
_entity.pdbx_description
1 polymer ?
#
loop_
_entity_poly.entity_id
_entity_poly.type
_entity_poly.pdbx_seq_one_letter_code
_entity_poly.pdbx_strand_id
1 'polypeptide(L)'
;MKHNRQHKEGSQINGDVNFPGTKFTPVETEAIWTPGNMFLTNILFRKGIPGRQWIGKYRRPRPVTWQMKRSMIKRLEIEAETEYWISRPYMTKEQEFGHAAERRQNEWEAMKNLRIANFPSHKYLQDHLDHLNVTKKWSMS
;
A
#
# COMPACT_ATOMS: atom_id res chain seq x y z
N MET A 1 10.90 -3.49 36.95
CA MET A 1 11.83 -2.73 36.09
C MET A 1 11.12 -2.40 34.78
N LYS A 2 10.64 -1.16 34.64
CA LYS A 2 9.89 -0.65 33.47
C LYS A 2 10.87 0.15 32.61
N HIS A 3 11.06 -0.22 31.35
CA HIS A 3 11.78 0.63 30.41
C HIS A 3 10.86 1.00 29.25
N ASN A 4 10.36 2.24 29.36
CA ASN A 4 9.71 3.04 28.34
C ASN A 4 10.55 3.08 27.06
N ARG A 5 9.94 2.81 25.89
CA ARG A 5 10.51 3.19 24.60
C ARG A 5 9.58 4.23 23.98
N GLN A 6 9.98 5.49 24.14
CA GLN A 6 9.31 6.64 23.56
C GLN A 6 9.46 6.67 22.04
N HIS A 7 8.40 7.11 21.39
CA HIS A 7 8.34 7.56 20.00
C HIS A 7 9.45 8.57 19.70
N LYS A 8 10.07 8.45 18.51
CA LYS A 8 10.76 9.57 17.86
C LYS A 8 10.26 9.70 16.43
N GLU A 9 9.69 10.87 16.20
CA GLU A 9 9.14 11.37 14.95
C GLU A 9 10.26 11.79 13.97
N GLY A 10 9.89 11.79 12.69
CA GLY A 10 10.33 12.66 11.60
C GLY A 10 11.74 13.27 11.63
N SER A 11 12.58 12.85 10.69
CA SER A 11 13.58 13.73 10.08
C SER A 11 13.61 13.50 8.57
N GLN A 12 12.86 14.34 7.86
CA GLN A 12 13.03 14.54 6.42
C GLN A 12 14.33 15.31 6.21
N ILE A 13 15.34 14.65 5.65
CA ILE A 13 16.53 15.31 5.12
C ILE A 13 16.37 15.48 3.61
N ASN A 14 15.86 16.64 3.21
CA ASN A 14 15.93 17.11 1.84
C ASN A 14 17.38 17.53 1.57
N GLY A 15 18.12 16.70 0.85
CA GLY A 15 19.44 17.03 0.32
C GLY A 15 19.31 17.58 -1.09
N ASP A 16 19.12 18.89 -1.20
CA ASP A 16 19.19 19.61 -2.47
C ASP A 16 20.65 19.63 -2.96
N VAL A 17 20.98 18.76 -3.91
CA VAL A 17 22.28 18.77 -4.59
C VAL A 17 22.25 19.87 -5.67
N ASN A 18 22.73 21.05 -5.29
CA ASN A 18 23.02 22.16 -6.21
C ASN A 18 24.19 21.79 -7.13
N PHE A 19 23.94 21.65 -8.44
CA PHE A 19 24.98 21.65 -9.47
C PHE A 19 25.18 23.08 -10.01
N PRO A 20 26.41 23.63 -10.03
CA PRO A 20 26.66 24.99 -10.48
C PRO A 20 26.82 25.07 -12.01
N GLY A 21 26.09 26.01 -12.62
CA GLY A 21 26.61 26.86 -13.68
C GLY A 21 26.79 26.27 -15.08
N THR A 22 25.74 26.31 -15.89
CA THR A 22 25.84 26.59 -17.32
C THR A 22 24.82 27.66 -17.69
N LYS A 23 25.26 28.92 -17.67
CA LYS A 23 24.48 30.05 -18.20
C LYS A 23 24.49 29.97 -19.73
N PHE A 24 23.46 29.38 -20.32
CA PHE A 24 23.18 29.59 -21.74
C PHE A 24 22.39 30.90 -21.87
N THR A 25 23.04 31.93 -22.40
CA THR A 25 22.35 33.14 -22.87
C THR A 25 21.52 32.80 -24.11
N PRO A 26 20.27 33.26 -24.25
CA PRO A 26 19.53 33.09 -25.49
C PRO A 26 20.12 34.05 -26.53
N VAL A 27 20.70 33.50 -27.59
CA VAL A 27 20.95 34.26 -28.81
C VAL A 27 19.60 34.45 -29.47
N GLU A 28 19.21 35.71 -29.64
CA GLU A 28 18.08 36.12 -30.47
C GLU A 28 18.30 35.58 -31.88
N THR A 29 17.60 34.50 -32.22
CA THR A 29 17.45 34.06 -33.60
C THR A 29 16.03 34.38 -34.02
N GLU A 30 15.95 35.34 -34.94
CA GLU A 30 14.76 35.77 -35.63
C GLU A 30 13.98 34.58 -36.21
N ALA A 31 12.66 34.77 -36.27
CA ALA A 31 11.69 33.79 -36.73
C ALA A 31 12.03 33.23 -38.12
N ILE A 32 12.34 31.94 -38.19
CA ILE A 32 12.34 31.17 -39.43
C ILE A 32 11.44 29.95 -39.24
N TRP A 33 10.25 30.04 -39.86
CA TRP A 33 9.45 28.93 -40.38
C TRP A 33 9.11 27.79 -39.39
N THR A 34 7.97 27.86 -38.72
CA THR A 34 7.29 26.66 -38.22
C THR A 34 6.98 25.74 -39.40
N PRO A 35 7.61 24.56 -39.55
CA PRO A 35 7.01 23.53 -40.38
C PRO A 35 5.70 23.21 -39.70
N GLY A 36 4.61 23.40 -40.44
CA GLY A 36 3.27 23.08 -39.97
C GLY A 36 3.29 21.76 -39.22
N ASN A 37 2.60 21.73 -38.08
CA ASN A 37 2.39 20.57 -37.25
C ASN A 37 1.90 19.41 -38.14
N MET A 38 2.82 18.58 -38.64
CA MET A 38 2.53 17.56 -39.64
C MET A 38 1.92 16.35 -38.90
N PHE A 39 0.69 16.50 -38.43
CA PHE A 39 -0.14 15.41 -37.90
C PHE A 39 -0.10 14.19 -38.84
N LEU A 40 -0.04 14.43 -40.16
CA LEU A 40 0.14 13.41 -41.19
C LEU A 40 1.49 12.68 -41.13
N THR A 41 2.61 13.35 -40.83
CA THR A 41 3.93 12.69 -40.76
C THR A 41 4.04 11.79 -39.53
N ASN A 42 3.45 12.18 -38.39
CA ASN A 42 3.36 11.34 -37.20
C ASN A 42 2.44 10.13 -37.39
N ILE A 43 1.44 10.23 -38.28
CA ILE A 43 0.55 9.12 -38.67
C ILE A 43 1.25 8.16 -39.63
N LEU A 44 1.97 8.68 -40.64
CA LEU A 44 2.62 7.87 -41.67
C LEU A 44 3.86 7.10 -41.17
N PHE A 45 4.63 7.65 -40.22
CA PHE A 45 5.81 6.98 -39.66
C PHE A 45 5.53 6.14 -38.40
N ARG A 46 4.26 5.86 -38.11
CA ARG A 46 3.89 5.06 -36.94
C ARG A 46 4.26 3.59 -37.21
N LYS A 47 5.42 3.17 -36.70
CA LYS A 47 5.76 1.75 -36.45
C LYS A 47 4.76 1.16 -35.44
N GLY A 48 3.52 0.96 -35.89
CA GLY A 48 2.43 0.41 -35.11
C GLY A 48 2.54 -1.10 -35.05
N ILE A 49 2.53 -1.67 -33.85
CA ILE A 49 2.46 -3.11 -33.66
C ILE A 49 1.05 -3.55 -34.01
N PRO A 50 0.86 -4.53 -34.92
CA PRO A 50 -0.47 -4.94 -35.33
C PRO A 50 -1.22 -5.58 -34.15
N GLY A 51 -2.48 -5.20 -33.95
CA GLY A 51 -3.33 -5.76 -32.89
C GLY A 51 -2.97 -5.31 -31.47
N ARG A 52 -3.23 -6.16 -30.47
CA ARG A 52 -2.98 -5.85 -29.05
C ARG A 52 -1.50 -6.00 -28.72
N GLN A 53 -0.88 -4.96 -28.15
CA GLN A 53 0.58 -4.88 -27.93
C GLN A 53 1.21 -6.04 -27.13
N TRP A 54 0.46 -6.65 -26.20
CA TRP A 54 0.97 -7.66 -25.25
C TRP A 54 0.45 -9.08 -25.51
N ILE A 55 -0.34 -9.29 -26.56
CA ILE A 55 -1.06 -10.55 -26.85
C ILE A 55 -0.94 -10.87 -28.35
N GLY A 56 -1.10 -12.12 -28.76
CA GLY A 56 -1.03 -12.54 -30.17
C GLY A 56 0.38 -12.85 -30.67
N LYS A 57 0.53 -12.99 -32.00
CA LYS A 57 1.78 -13.43 -32.65
C LYS A 57 2.86 -12.34 -32.69
N TYR A 58 2.49 -11.11 -33.04
CA TYR A 58 3.43 -9.99 -33.14
C TYR A 58 3.23 -9.03 -31.97
N ARG A 59 4.07 -9.18 -30.93
CA ARG A 59 4.01 -8.39 -29.68
C ARG A 59 5.12 -7.35 -29.63
N ARG A 60 5.00 -6.40 -28.71
CA ARG A 60 6.09 -5.46 -28.41
C ARG A 60 7.22 -6.16 -27.65
N PRO A 61 8.47 -6.14 -28.13
CA PRO A 61 9.58 -6.67 -27.36
C PRO A 61 9.77 -5.84 -26.09
N ARG A 62 9.88 -6.50 -24.93
CA ARG A 62 10.25 -5.86 -23.65
C ARG A 62 11.66 -6.31 -23.26
N PRO A 63 12.70 -5.51 -23.53
CA PRO A 63 14.05 -5.86 -23.10
C PRO A 63 14.13 -5.81 -21.57
N VAL A 64 14.85 -6.76 -20.98
CA VAL A 64 15.10 -6.78 -19.54
C VAL A 64 16.11 -5.70 -19.20
N THR A 65 15.70 -4.72 -18.39
CA THR A 65 16.58 -3.63 -17.97
C THR A 65 17.50 -4.10 -16.84
N TRP A 66 18.61 -3.40 -16.64
CA TRP A 66 19.53 -3.67 -15.52
C TRP A 66 18.83 -3.59 -14.15
N GLN A 67 17.92 -2.63 -13.97
CA GLN A 67 17.15 -2.47 -12.73
C GLN A 67 16.30 -3.70 -12.42
N MET A 68 15.68 -4.32 -13.43
CA MET A 68 14.91 -5.55 -13.27
C MET A 68 15.80 -6.70 -12.79
N LYS A 69 17.00 -6.84 -13.37
CA LYS A 69 17.99 -7.84 -12.95
C LYS A 69 18.43 -7.62 -11.50
N ARG A 70 18.78 -6.38 -11.14
CA ARG A 70 19.16 -6.02 -9.77
C ARG A 70 18.04 -6.31 -8.77
N SER A 71 16.80 -5.95 -9.09
CA SER A 71 15.62 -6.21 -8.25
C SER A 71 15.39 -7.70 -8.04
N MET A 72 15.57 -8.50 -9.11
CA MET A 72 15.47 -9.95 -9.05
C MET A 72 16.55 -10.55 -8.14
N ILE A 73 17.81 -10.16 -8.31
CA ILE A 73 18.92 -10.62 -7.46
C ILE A 73 18.63 -10.33 -5.99
N LYS A 74 18.20 -9.10 -5.68
CA LYS A 74 17.85 -8.72 -4.29
C LYS A 74 16.75 -9.62 -3.70
N ARG A 75 15.75 -10.02 -4.49
CA ARG A 75 14.70 -10.92 -4.00
C ARG A 75 15.24 -12.33 -3.75
N LEU A 76 16.08 -12.83 -4.67
CA LEU A 76 16.72 -14.14 -4.51
C LEU A 76 17.64 -14.20 -3.29
N GLU A 77 18.34 -13.11 -2.98
CA GLU A 77 19.14 -12.99 -1.76
C GLU A 77 18.27 -13.10 -0.51
N ILE A 78 17.13 -12.39 -0.48
CA ILE A 78 16.16 -12.46 0.63
C ILE A 78 15.56 -13.87 0.75
N GLU A 79 15.23 -14.52 -0.36
CA GLU A 79 14.71 -15.89 -0.37
C GLU A 79 15.73 -16.87 0.19
N ALA A 80 17.00 -16.77 -0.21
CA ALA A 80 18.08 -17.60 0.31
C ALA A 80 18.31 -17.39 1.82
N GLU A 81 18.27 -16.15 2.30
CA GLU A 81 18.32 -15.85 3.73
C GLU A 81 17.12 -16.46 4.47
N THR A 82 15.92 -16.35 3.90
CA THR A 82 14.68 -16.88 4.48
C THR A 82 14.73 -18.41 4.57
N GLU A 83 15.19 -19.10 3.53
CA GLU A 83 15.39 -20.54 3.52
C GLU A 83 16.33 -21.00 4.62
N TYR A 84 17.45 -20.29 4.83
CA TYR A 84 18.37 -20.56 5.92
C TYR A 84 17.68 -20.52 7.28
N TRP A 85 16.86 -19.50 7.56
CA TRP A 85 16.17 -19.37 8.83
C TRP A 85 15.06 -20.41 9.03
N ILE A 86 14.35 -20.79 7.97
CA ILE A 86 13.27 -21.80 8.03
C ILE A 86 13.83 -23.22 8.16
N SER A 87 15.06 -23.47 7.70
CA SER A 87 15.65 -24.81 7.68
C SER A 87 15.86 -25.45 9.06
N ARG A 88 15.84 -24.68 10.15
CA ARG A 88 16.17 -25.14 11.51
C ARG A 88 15.00 -24.94 12.47
N PRO A 89 14.02 -25.86 12.47
CA PRO A 89 12.91 -25.78 13.41
C PRO A 89 13.38 -26.05 14.85
N TYR A 90 12.75 -25.37 15.81
CA TYR A 90 13.04 -25.53 17.24
C TYR A 90 12.43 -26.81 17.84
N MET A 91 11.25 -27.22 17.37
CA MET A 91 10.54 -28.42 17.80
C MET A 91 10.35 -29.39 16.65
N THR A 92 10.33 -30.69 16.95
CA THR A 92 9.90 -31.70 15.98
C THR A 92 8.38 -31.69 15.84
N LYS A 93 7.88 -32.23 14.73
CA LYS A 93 6.43 -32.30 14.45
C LYS A 93 5.65 -33.05 15.54
N GLU A 94 6.28 -34.06 16.16
CA GLU A 94 5.70 -34.84 17.25
C GLU A 94 5.54 -33.99 18.52
N GLN A 95 6.51 -33.13 18.83
CA GLN A 95 6.46 -32.22 19.97
C GLN A 95 5.45 -31.09 19.78
N GLU A 96 5.28 -30.61 18.54
CA GLU A 96 4.29 -29.57 18.23
C GLU A 96 2.85 -30.10 18.33
N PHE A 97 2.65 -31.41 18.20
CA PHE A 97 1.32 -32.01 18.17
C PHE A 97 0.55 -31.72 19.46
N GLY A 98 -0.59 -31.02 19.33
CA GLY A 98 -1.50 -30.73 20.43
C GLY A 98 -1.08 -29.58 21.36
N HIS A 99 0.14 -29.05 21.28
CA HIS A 99 0.66 -28.05 22.24
C HIS A 99 -0.22 -26.79 22.37
N ALA A 100 -0.87 -26.35 21.28
CA ALA A 100 -1.73 -25.16 21.26
C ALA A 100 -3.22 -25.47 21.02
N ALA A 101 -3.67 -26.70 21.26
CA ALA A 101 -5.04 -27.12 20.97
C ALA A 101 -6.06 -26.40 21.89
N GLU A 102 -5.83 -26.38 23.19
CA GLU A 102 -6.71 -25.73 24.18
C GLU A 102 -6.86 -24.23 23.90
N ARG A 103 -5.75 -23.53 23.61
CA ARG A 103 -5.78 -22.11 23.26
C ARG A 103 -6.65 -21.84 22.04
N ARG A 104 -6.48 -22.64 20.96
CA ARG A 104 -7.30 -22.50 19.74
C ARG A 104 -8.77 -22.79 19.99
N GLN A 105 -9.08 -23.75 20.86
CA GLN A 105 -10.46 -24.06 21.24
C GLN A 105 -11.09 -22.87 21.99
N ASN A 106 -10.39 -22.30 22.97
CA ASN A 106 -10.86 -21.16 23.74
C ASN A 106 -11.07 -19.91 22.84
N GLU A 107 -10.15 -19.65 21.93
CA GLU A 107 -10.27 -18.57 20.93
C GLU A 107 -11.51 -18.78 20.03
N TRP A 108 -11.75 -20.02 19.59
CA TRP A 108 -12.90 -20.36 18.78
C TRP A 108 -14.22 -20.24 19.54
N GLU A 109 -14.29 -20.69 20.79
CA GLU A 109 -15.46 -20.56 21.64
C GLU A 109 -15.77 -19.10 21.96
N ALA A 110 -14.74 -18.28 22.23
CA ALA A 110 -14.91 -16.83 22.39
C ALA A 110 -15.50 -16.19 21.14
N MET A 111 -14.98 -16.53 19.95
CA MET A 111 -15.51 -16.04 18.68
C MET A 111 -16.95 -16.50 18.42
N LYS A 112 -17.29 -17.75 18.75
CA LYS A 112 -18.66 -18.27 18.67
C LYS A 112 -19.59 -17.50 19.60
N ASN A 113 -19.17 -17.26 20.84
CA ASN A 113 -19.94 -16.53 21.83
C ASN A 113 -20.16 -15.08 21.41
N LEU A 114 -19.16 -14.41 20.84
CA LEU A 114 -19.31 -13.05 20.27
C LEU A 114 -20.33 -13.01 19.14
N ARG A 115 -20.35 -14.03 18.28
CA ARG A 115 -21.36 -14.13 17.20
C ARG A 115 -22.76 -14.33 17.76
N ILE A 116 -22.92 -15.16 18.80
CA ILE A 116 -24.22 -15.37 19.46
C ILE A 116 -24.68 -14.12 20.21
N ALA A 117 -23.74 -13.40 20.85
CA ALA A 117 -24.02 -12.18 21.60
C ALA A 117 -24.32 -10.95 20.72
N ASN A 118 -24.17 -11.05 19.40
CA ASN A 118 -24.48 -9.97 18.48
C ASN A 118 -26.01 -9.84 18.28
N PHE A 119 -26.67 -9.27 19.28
CA PHE A 119 -28.10 -8.95 19.27
C PHE A 119 -28.29 -7.42 19.36
N PRO A 120 -29.35 -6.85 18.76
CA PRO A 120 -29.65 -5.42 18.92
C PRO A 120 -29.76 -5.02 20.39
N SER A 121 -29.31 -3.79 20.71
CA SER A 121 -29.38 -3.27 22.07
C SER A 121 -30.83 -3.18 22.56
N HIS A 122 -31.03 -3.39 23.87
CA HIS A 122 -32.32 -3.16 24.51
C HIS A 122 -32.76 -1.70 24.34
N LYS A 123 -34.07 -1.51 24.16
CA LYS A 123 -34.69 -0.17 24.12
C LYS A 123 -35.47 0.01 25.42
N TYR A 124 -35.18 1.09 26.16
CA TYR A 124 -35.85 1.35 27.43
C TYR A 124 -36.94 2.38 27.27
N LEU A 125 -38.04 2.20 28.00
CA LEU A 125 -39.18 3.14 28.01
C LEU A 125 -38.74 4.52 28.55
N GLN A 126 -37.78 4.52 29.48
CA GLN A 126 -37.16 5.72 30.04
C GLN A 126 -36.61 6.65 28.96
N ASP A 127 -35.88 6.10 27.98
CA ASP A 127 -35.29 6.87 26.87
C ASP A 127 -36.37 7.64 26.08
N HIS A 128 -37.57 7.06 25.98
CA HIS A 128 -38.71 7.69 25.31
C HIS A 128 -39.40 8.75 26.18
N LEU A 129 -39.52 8.52 27.49
CA LEU A 129 -40.15 9.46 28.42
C LEU A 129 -39.26 10.67 28.71
N ASP A 130 -37.95 10.48 28.77
CA ASP A 130 -37.00 11.57 28.98
C ASP A 130 -37.03 12.58 27.82
N HIS A 131 -37.41 12.15 26.63
CA HIS A 131 -37.64 13.06 25.51
C HIS A 131 -38.77 14.08 25.78
N LEU A 132 -39.76 13.74 26.61
CA LEU A 132 -40.83 14.66 26.98
C LEU A 132 -40.35 15.81 27.89
N ASN A 133 -39.22 15.63 28.57
CA ASN A 133 -38.63 16.66 29.43
C ASN A 133 -37.99 17.83 28.64
N VAL A 134 -37.84 17.71 27.31
CA VAL A 134 -37.27 18.76 26.44
C VAL A 134 -38.07 20.07 26.52
N THR A 135 -39.38 20.00 26.76
CA THR A 135 -40.26 21.17 26.86
C THR A 135 -40.38 21.70 28.30
N LYS A 136 -39.69 21.11 29.28
CA LYS A 136 -39.77 21.51 30.68
C LYS A 136 -39.31 22.95 30.85
N LYS A 137 -40.21 23.81 31.34
CA LYS A 137 -39.94 25.22 31.65
C LYS A 137 -39.82 25.39 33.17
N TRP A 138 -38.97 26.31 33.60
CA TRP A 138 -38.97 26.78 34.99
C TRP A 138 -40.12 27.76 35.20
N SER A 139 -40.80 27.66 36.34
CA SER A 139 -41.75 28.69 36.77
C SER A 139 -40.95 29.94 37.12
N MET A 140 -41.12 31.00 36.36
CA MET A 140 -40.67 32.34 36.78
C MET A 140 -41.57 32.73 37.96
N SER A 141 -40.98 32.81 39.16
CA SER A 141 -41.58 33.47 40.31
C SER A 141 -41.52 34.98 40.15
#